data_AF-A0A3S9A073-F1
#
_entry.id   AF-A0A3S9A073-F1
#
_cell.length_a   1.000
_cell.length_b   1.000
_cell.length_c   1.000
_cell.angle_alpha   90.00
_cell.angle_beta   90.00
_cell.angle_gamma   90.00
#
_symmetry.space_group_name_H-M   'P 1'
#
loop_
_entity.id
_entity.type
_entity.pdbx_description
1 polymer ?
#
loop_
_entity_poly.entity_id
_entity_poly.type
_entity_poly.pdbx_seq_one_letter_code
_entity_poly.pdbx_strand_id
1 'polypeptide(L)'
;MSVSVLCTNAEKFADKVRELPNFRGVSLPDIKEKVENLLSMIGREGVFSTYTKHDISHIESMLYSLDWLIPESTQKAFTSVDWLLIVLTVYFHDLGMLVTKDEYKQREVNSLYTDFRKWITEDPSGKDYLSRAKELDDEEKEKFFIKNS
;
A
#
# COMPACT_ATOMS: atom_id res chain seq x y z
N MET A 1 -7.64 23.74 6.72
CA MET A 1 -7.42 22.31 6.49
C MET A 1 -8.19 21.96 5.23
N SER A 2 -7.50 21.42 4.23
CA SER A 2 -8.11 21.05 2.95
C SER A 2 -8.62 19.62 3.09
N VAL A 3 -9.94 19.44 3.16
CA VAL A 3 -10.52 18.09 3.23
C VAL A 3 -10.27 17.40 1.88
N SER A 4 -9.59 16.25 1.89
CA SER A 4 -9.33 15.49 0.65
C SER A 4 -10.65 15.03 0.02
N VAL A 5 -10.80 15.25 -1.29
CA VAL A 5 -12.03 14.96 -2.01
C VAL A 5 -12.07 13.48 -2.40
N LEU A 6 -13.22 12.83 -2.18
CA LEU A 6 -13.48 11.47 -2.64
C LEU A 6 -13.91 11.50 -4.12
N CYS A 7 -13.05 11.00 -5.00
CA CYS A 7 -13.17 11.20 -6.45
C CYS A 7 -13.77 9.97 -7.15
N THR A 8 -13.65 8.79 -6.55
CA THR A 8 -14.05 7.51 -7.16
C THR A 8 -15.41 7.01 -6.65
N ASN A 9 -16.05 6.11 -7.42
CA ASN A 9 -17.31 5.50 -6.97
C ASN A 9 -17.10 4.61 -5.76
N ALA A 10 -16.01 3.83 -5.74
CA ALA A 10 -15.64 2.98 -4.61
C ALA A 10 -15.55 3.79 -3.30
N GLU A 11 -14.86 4.94 -3.32
CA GLU A 11 -14.78 5.83 -2.16
C GLU A 11 -16.15 6.38 -1.75
N LYS A 12 -16.97 6.81 -2.72
CA LYS A 12 -18.33 7.33 -2.44
C LYS A 12 -19.24 6.26 -1.84
N PHE A 13 -19.14 5.01 -2.29
CA PHE A 13 -19.89 3.89 -1.72
C PHE A 13 -19.39 3.51 -0.33
N ALA A 14 -18.07 3.54 -0.11
CA ALA A 14 -17.46 3.30 1.19
C ALA A 14 -17.88 4.36 2.22
N ASP A 15 -17.91 5.65 1.85
CA ASP A 15 -18.20 6.74 2.79
C ASP A 15 -19.64 6.71 3.33
N LYS A 16 -20.57 6.02 2.64
CA LYS A 16 -21.93 5.74 3.15
C LYS A 16 -21.93 4.96 4.46
N VAL A 17 -20.82 4.33 4.84
CA VAL A 17 -20.68 3.63 6.12
C VAL A 17 -20.99 4.56 7.31
N ARG A 18 -20.79 5.88 7.18
CA ARG A 18 -21.11 6.88 8.21
C ARG A 18 -22.57 6.91 8.63
N GLU A 19 -23.47 6.43 7.76
CA GLU A 19 -24.90 6.31 8.07
C GLU A 19 -25.16 5.22 9.12
N LEU A 20 -24.24 4.25 9.25
CA LEU A 20 -24.33 3.16 10.23
C LEU A 20 -23.88 3.64 11.62
N PRO A 21 -24.63 3.33 12.70
CA PRO A 21 -24.33 3.79 14.06
C PRO A 21 -22.89 3.53 14.51
N ASN A 22 -22.34 2.36 14.16
CA ASN A 22 -21.01 1.93 14.60
C ASN A 22 -19.85 2.58 13.83
N PHE A 23 -20.14 3.31 12.74
CA PHE A 23 -19.13 3.86 11.83
C PHE A 23 -19.25 5.38 11.67
N ARG A 24 -20.14 6.04 12.42
CA ARG A 24 -20.31 7.51 12.41
C ARG A 24 -19.02 8.29 12.63
N GLY A 25 -18.07 7.71 13.38
CA GLY A 25 -16.76 8.32 13.65
C GLY A 25 -15.71 8.11 12.55
N VAL A 26 -15.99 7.31 11.52
CA VAL A 26 -15.04 7.07 10.43
C VAL A 26 -15.12 8.21 9.43
N SER A 27 -14.00 8.89 9.15
CA SER A 27 -13.91 9.86 8.07
C SER A 27 -12.94 9.38 6.99
N LEU A 28 -13.48 8.91 5.86
CA LEU A 28 -12.67 8.44 4.74
C LEU A 28 -11.81 9.55 4.11
N PRO A 29 -12.32 10.79 3.88
CA PRO A 29 -11.54 11.97 3.56
C PRO A 29 -10.32 12.19 4.47
N ASP A 30 -10.49 12.10 5.79
CA ASP A 30 -9.39 12.33 6.74
C ASP A 30 -8.35 11.21 6.64
N ILE A 31 -8.80 9.97 6.42
CA ILE A 31 -7.91 8.82 6.18
C ILE A 31 -7.13 9.05 4.87
N LYS A 32 -7.80 9.44 3.80
CA LYS A 32 -7.19 9.74 2.49
C LYS A 32 -6.12 10.83 2.63
N GLU A 33 -6.43 11.93 3.30
CA GLU A 33 -5.47 13.02 3.55
C GLU A 33 -4.23 12.52 4.33
N LYS A 34 -4.43 11.68 5.35
CA LYS A 34 -3.30 11.10 6.11
C LYS A 34 -2.47 10.16 5.26
N VAL A 35 -3.10 9.31 4.45
CA VAL A 35 -2.41 8.38 3.54
C VAL A 35 -1.62 9.16 2.50
N GLU A 36 -2.21 10.18 1.87
CA GLU A 36 -1.54 11.06 0.92
C GLU A 36 -0.29 11.72 1.54
N ASN A 37 -0.42 12.25 2.77
CA ASN A 37 0.71 12.80 3.51
C ASN A 37 1.81 11.76 3.78
N LEU A 38 1.45 10.54 4.20
CA LEU A 38 2.41 9.47 4.44
C LEU A 38 3.13 9.03 3.15
N LEU A 39 2.39 8.85 2.06
CA LEU A 39 2.94 8.47 0.76
C LEU A 39 3.87 9.56 0.21
N SER A 40 3.56 10.85 0.44
CA SER A 40 4.45 11.95 0.07
C SER A 40 5.83 11.91 0.74
N MET A 41 5.97 11.14 1.83
CA MET A 41 7.25 10.93 2.51
C MET A 41 8.08 9.81 1.85
N ILE A 42 7.48 8.93 1.05
CA ILE A 42 8.18 7.85 0.36
C ILE A 42 9.17 8.45 -0.64
N GLY A 43 10.43 8.00 -0.57
CA GLY A 43 11.48 8.42 -1.50
C GLY A 43 12.11 9.79 -1.24
N ARG A 44 11.56 10.63 -0.33
CA ARG A 44 12.06 11.99 -0.04
C ARG A 44 13.50 12.03 0.50
N GLU A 45 13.94 10.92 1.10
CA GLU A 45 15.23 10.79 1.77
C GLU A 45 16.24 9.89 1.02
N GLY A 46 16.01 9.62 -0.26
CA GLY A 46 16.98 8.98 -1.17
C GLY A 46 17.09 7.45 -1.07
N VAL A 47 16.59 6.81 0.00
CA VAL A 47 16.67 5.35 0.18
C VAL A 47 15.84 4.58 -0.87
N PHE A 48 14.83 5.22 -1.49
CA PHE A 48 13.97 4.63 -2.52
C PHE A 48 13.57 5.62 -3.63
N SER A 49 14.46 6.55 -4.00
CA SER A 49 14.16 7.66 -4.94
C SER A 49 13.76 7.22 -6.36
N THR A 50 14.10 6.00 -6.78
CA THR A 50 13.73 5.43 -8.08
C THR A 50 12.30 4.84 -8.11
N TYR A 51 11.64 4.73 -6.95
CA TYR A 51 10.31 4.10 -6.80
C TYR A 51 9.16 5.12 -6.66
N THR A 52 9.38 6.35 -7.09
CA THR A 52 8.59 7.58 -6.83
C THR A 52 7.22 7.68 -7.53
N LYS A 53 6.64 6.58 -8.03
CA LYS A 53 5.28 6.59 -8.62
C LYS A 53 4.15 6.20 -7.66
N HIS A 54 4.46 5.88 -6.40
CA HIS A 54 3.47 5.48 -5.39
C HIS A 54 2.92 6.70 -4.64
N ASP A 55 2.37 7.65 -5.40
CA ASP A 55 1.65 8.79 -4.87
C ASP A 55 0.13 8.53 -4.87
N ILE A 56 -0.65 9.47 -4.35
CA ILE A 56 -2.11 9.34 -4.28
C ILE A 56 -2.77 9.10 -5.65
N SER A 57 -2.14 9.54 -6.75
CA SER A 57 -2.67 9.33 -8.10
C SER A 57 -2.62 7.86 -8.53
N HIS A 58 -1.66 7.08 -8.02
CA HIS A 58 -1.62 5.63 -8.21
C HIS A 58 -2.82 4.95 -7.56
N ILE A 59 -3.08 5.28 -6.30
CA ILE A 59 -4.24 4.79 -5.55
C ILE A 59 -5.55 5.16 -6.25
N GLU A 60 -5.71 6.41 -6.70
CA GLU A 60 -6.91 6.82 -7.42
C GLU A 60 -7.09 6.03 -8.72
N SER A 61 -6.02 5.80 -9.47
CA SER A 61 -6.06 4.98 -10.70
C SER A 61 -6.49 3.53 -10.42
N MET A 62 -6.04 2.94 -9.31
CA MET A 62 -6.47 1.61 -8.88
C MET A 62 -7.95 1.60 -8.49
N LEU A 63 -8.40 2.60 -7.73
CA LEU A 63 -9.80 2.71 -7.33
C LEU A 63 -10.73 2.95 -8.51
N TYR A 64 -10.34 3.76 -9.50
CA TYR A 64 -11.09 3.89 -10.76
C TYR A 64 -11.14 2.57 -11.53
N SER A 65 -10.11 1.73 -11.43
CA SER A 65 -10.12 0.45 -12.11
C SER A 65 -11.15 -0.54 -11.55
N LEU A 66 -11.59 -0.34 -10.31
CA LEU A 66 -12.63 -1.18 -9.71
C LEU A 66 -13.97 -1.06 -10.44
N ASP A 67 -14.26 0.09 -11.06
CA ASP A 67 -15.51 0.33 -11.79
C ASP A 67 -15.70 -0.64 -12.96
N TRP A 68 -14.62 -1.06 -13.62
CA TRP A 68 -14.67 -2.03 -14.71
C TRP A 68 -14.26 -3.44 -14.30
N LEU A 69 -13.42 -3.58 -13.27
CA LEU A 69 -12.95 -4.89 -12.78
C LEU A 69 -14.06 -5.65 -12.04
N ILE A 70 -14.87 -4.94 -11.23
CA ILE A 70 -15.95 -5.55 -10.46
C ILE A 70 -17.22 -5.50 -11.33
N PRO A 71 -17.85 -6.64 -11.67
CA PRO A 71 -19.08 -6.62 -12.44
C PRO A 71 -20.20 -5.84 -11.74
N GLU A 72 -21.05 -5.16 -12.51
CA GLU A 72 -22.13 -4.31 -11.97
C GLU A 72 -23.06 -5.08 -11.00
N SER A 73 -23.33 -6.36 -11.29
CA SER A 73 -24.11 -7.24 -10.39
C SER A 73 -23.48 -7.37 -9.01
N THR A 74 -22.15 -7.51 -8.95
CA THR A 74 -21.38 -7.57 -7.71
C THR A 74 -21.33 -6.22 -7.02
N GLN A 75 -21.12 -5.13 -7.76
CA GLN A 75 -21.13 -3.77 -7.20
C GLN A 75 -22.44 -3.45 -6.47
N LYS A 76 -23.58 -3.90 -7.02
CA LYS A 76 -24.91 -3.75 -6.42
C LYS A 76 -25.15 -4.64 -5.19
N ALA A 77 -24.45 -5.77 -5.10
CA ALA A 77 -24.56 -6.69 -3.97
C ALA A 77 -23.74 -6.24 -2.75
N PHE A 78 -22.67 -5.47 -2.97
CA PHE A 78 -21.80 -4.97 -1.91
C PHE A 78 -22.49 -3.94 -1.02
N THR A 79 -22.27 -4.10 0.28
CA THR A 79 -22.62 -3.12 1.30
C THR A 79 -21.57 -2.00 1.35
N SER A 80 -21.89 -0.89 2.02
CA SER A 80 -20.91 0.17 2.28
C SER A 80 -19.71 -0.30 3.11
N VAL A 81 -19.86 -1.34 3.92
CA VAL A 81 -18.76 -1.96 4.70
C VAL A 81 -17.82 -2.75 3.79
N ASP A 82 -18.35 -3.48 2.82
CA ASP A 82 -17.52 -4.20 1.82
C ASP A 82 -16.68 -3.21 1.01
N TRP A 83 -17.31 -2.13 0.55
CA TRP A 83 -16.61 -1.05 -0.15
C TRP A 83 -15.56 -0.37 0.74
N LEU A 84 -15.86 -0.14 2.02
CA LEU A 84 -14.90 0.41 2.97
C LEU A 84 -13.67 -0.49 3.10
N LEU A 85 -13.86 -1.80 3.25
CA LEU A 85 -12.75 -2.74 3.36
C LEU A 85 -11.86 -2.72 2.11
N ILE A 86 -12.48 -2.71 0.92
CA ILE A 86 -11.76 -2.64 -0.36
C ILE A 86 -10.95 -1.34 -0.45
N VAL A 87 -11.59 -0.20 -0.20
CA VAL A 87 -10.91 1.11 -0.29
C VAL A 87 -9.75 1.21 0.70
N LEU A 88 -9.95 0.78 1.96
CA LEU A 88 -8.87 0.77 2.95
C LEU A 88 -7.72 -0.16 2.55
N THR A 89 -8.03 -1.32 1.96
CA THR A 89 -7.00 -2.24 1.43
C THR A 89 -6.18 -1.55 0.35
N VAL A 90 -6.83 -0.86 -0.59
CA VAL A 90 -6.11 -0.10 -1.64
C VAL A 90 -5.38 1.10 -1.06
N TYR A 91 -5.90 1.80 -0.05
CA TYR A 91 -5.17 2.90 0.59
C TYR A 91 -3.89 2.45 1.29
N PHE A 92 -3.92 1.27 1.92
CA PHE A 92 -2.82 0.81 2.76
C PHE A 92 -1.84 -0.11 2.04
N HIS A 93 -2.14 -0.54 0.81
CA HIS A 93 -1.25 -1.45 0.07
C HIS A 93 0.16 -0.86 -0.13
N ASP A 94 0.25 0.44 -0.40
CA ASP A 94 1.51 1.14 -0.62
C ASP A 94 2.21 1.54 0.69
N LEU A 95 1.49 1.56 1.83
CA LEU A 95 2.10 1.88 3.12
C LEU A 95 3.11 0.82 3.56
N GLY A 96 3.00 -0.42 3.08
CA GLY A 96 4.02 -1.46 3.30
C GLY A 96 5.39 -1.11 2.71
N MET A 97 5.46 -0.14 1.80
CA MET A 97 6.71 0.36 1.23
C MET A 97 7.28 1.58 1.97
N LEU A 98 6.62 2.04 3.03
CA LEU A 98 7.14 3.09 3.89
C LEU A 98 8.22 2.52 4.80
N VAL A 99 9.46 2.52 4.32
CA VAL A 99 10.63 2.13 5.11
C VAL A 99 11.38 3.37 5.54
N THR A 100 11.51 3.58 6.84
CA THR A 100 12.28 4.69 7.41
C THR A 100 13.79 4.44 7.31
N LYS A 101 14.59 5.50 7.40
CA LYS A 101 16.06 5.37 7.46
C LYS A 101 16.52 4.49 8.63
N ASP A 102 15.85 4.60 9.76
CA ASP A 102 16.24 3.87 10.97
C ASP A 102 15.93 2.39 10.83
N GLU A 103 14.77 2.03 10.27
CA GLU A 103 14.44 0.64 9.92
C GLU A 103 15.44 0.08 8.91
N TYR A 104 15.77 0.83 7.85
CA TYR A 104 16.78 0.40 6.88
C TYR A 104 18.16 0.17 7.54
N LYS A 105 18.60 1.06 8.43
CA LYS A 105 19.89 0.92 9.13
C LYS A 105 19.91 -0.23 10.12
N GLN A 106 18.78 -0.50 10.79
CA GLN A 106 18.65 -1.52 11.83
C GLN A 106 18.16 -2.87 11.30
N ARG A 107 17.99 -3.02 9.98
CA ARG A 107 17.45 -4.25 9.36
C ARG A 107 18.19 -5.53 9.76
N GLU A 108 19.52 -5.48 9.90
CA GLU A 108 20.36 -6.64 10.24
C GLU A 108 20.11 -7.17 11.66
N VAL A 109 19.49 -6.36 12.53
CA VAL A 109 19.09 -6.77 13.88
C VAL A 109 17.58 -7.03 14.00
N ASN A 110 16.83 -6.84 12.91
CA ASN A 110 15.40 -7.14 12.85
C ASN A 110 15.21 -8.62 12.52
N SER A 111 14.60 -9.38 13.44
CA SER A 111 14.40 -10.82 13.27
C SER A 111 13.59 -11.17 12.03
N LEU A 112 12.54 -10.41 11.71
CA LEU A 112 11.70 -10.64 10.53
C LEU A 112 12.51 -10.53 9.24
N TYR A 113 13.34 -9.49 9.12
CA TYR A 113 14.21 -9.31 7.97
C TYR A 113 15.25 -10.44 7.88
N THR A 114 15.90 -10.78 8.98
CA THR A 114 16.91 -11.85 8.97
C THR A 114 16.33 -13.23 8.68
N ASP A 115 15.11 -13.51 9.13
CA ASP A 115 14.41 -14.77 8.86
C ASP A 115 13.95 -14.84 7.41
N PHE A 116 13.43 -13.73 6.87
CA PHE A 116 13.14 -13.61 5.43
C PHE A 116 14.40 -13.83 4.58
N ARG A 117 15.52 -13.21 4.94
CA ARG A 117 16.81 -13.33 4.24
C ARG A 117 17.34 -14.77 4.24
N LYS A 118 17.16 -15.49 5.36
CA LYS A 118 17.46 -16.93 5.41
C LYS A 118 16.54 -17.72 4.51
N TRP A 119 15.23 -17.48 4.58
CA TRP A 119 14.23 -18.17 3.76
C TRP A 119 14.50 -18.02 2.25
N ILE A 120 14.79 -16.81 1.74
CA ILE A 120 15.09 -16.62 0.31
C ILE A 120 16.35 -17.37 -0.14
N THR A 121 17.28 -17.61 0.78
CA THR A 121 18.57 -18.28 0.49
C THR A 121 18.44 -19.80 0.59
N GLU A 122 17.69 -20.29 1.57
CA GLU A 122 17.66 -21.70 1.99
C GLU A 122 16.46 -22.46 1.40
N ASP A 123 15.33 -21.79 1.16
CA ASP A 123 14.10 -22.43 0.69
C ASP A 123 13.98 -22.41 -0.85
N PRO A 124 13.69 -23.55 -1.51
CA PRO A 124 13.44 -23.59 -2.95
C PRO A 124 12.36 -22.63 -3.45
N SER A 125 11.32 -22.35 -2.64
CA SER A 125 10.24 -21.39 -2.95
C SER A 125 10.70 -19.93 -2.86
N GLY A 126 11.75 -19.64 -2.10
CA GLY A 126 12.37 -18.32 -2.02
C GLY A 126 13.30 -17.98 -3.19
N LYS A 127 13.71 -18.98 -3.98
CA LYS A 127 14.63 -18.79 -5.12
C LYS A 127 14.08 -17.91 -6.24
N ASP A 128 12.76 -17.75 -6.32
CA ASP A 128 12.14 -16.84 -7.30
C ASP A 128 12.45 -15.36 -6.99
N TYR A 129 12.61 -15.01 -5.71
CA TYR A 129 13.06 -13.66 -5.33
C TYR A 129 14.52 -13.42 -5.73
N LEU A 130 15.38 -14.42 -5.56
CA LEU A 130 16.78 -14.35 -5.99
C LEU A 130 16.91 -14.28 -7.52
N SER A 131 16.05 -14.97 -8.26
CA SER A 131 16.06 -14.96 -9.73
C SER A 131 15.68 -13.58 -10.27
N ARG A 132 14.66 -12.94 -9.68
CA ARG A 132 14.20 -11.59 -10.03
C ARG A 132 15.21 -10.50 -9.70
N ALA A 133 16.07 -10.74 -8.72
CA ALA A 133 17.09 -9.79 -8.27
C ALA A 133 18.46 -9.99 -8.95
N LYS A 134 18.61 -10.95 -9.89
CA LYS A 134 19.91 -11.28 -10.50
C LYS A 134 20.55 -10.14 -11.29
N GLU A 135 19.74 -9.32 -11.93
CA GLU A 135 20.19 -8.22 -12.80
C GLU A 135 20.39 -6.91 -12.05
N LEU A 136 19.99 -6.86 -10.77
CA LEU A 136 20.16 -5.70 -9.90
C LEU A 136 21.57 -5.65 -9.33
N ASP A 137 22.08 -4.44 -9.08
CA ASP A 137 23.30 -4.27 -8.31
C ASP A 137 23.09 -4.61 -6.82
N ASP A 138 24.17 -4.68 -6.03
CA ASP A 138 24.08 -5.11 -4.64
C ASP A 138 23.29 -4.14 -3.75
N GLU A 139 23.26 -2.84 -4.08
CA GLU A 139 22.46 -1.84 -3.35
C GLU A 139 20.98 -1.94 -3.73
N GLU A 140 20.68 -2.16 -5.00
CA GLU A 140 19.33 -2.36 -5.52
C GLU A 140 18.70 -3.67 -5.05
N LYS A 141 19.49 -4.75 -4.96
CA LYS A 141 19.05 -6.03 -4.37
C LYS A 141 18.63 -5.85 -2.92
N GLU A 142 19.41 -5.10 -2.16
CA GLU A 142 19.14 -4.90 -0.73
C GLU A 142 17.84 -4.11 -0.52
N LYS A 143 17.63 -3.07 -1.32
CA LYS A 143 16.37 -2.32 -1.36
C LYS A 143 15.20 -3.22 -1.78
N PHE A 144 15.40 -4.10 -2.75
CA PHE A 144 14.38 -5.06 -3.19
C PHE A 144 14.01 -6.06 -2.08
N PHE A 145 14.97 -6.60 -1.33
CA PHE A 145 14.69 -7.57 -0.28
C PHE A 145 13.98 -6.95 0.92
N ILE A 146 14.40 -5.75 1.37
CA ILE A 146 13.73 -5.05 2.48
C ILE A 146 12.28 -4.71 2.14
N LYS A 147 11.98 -4.41 0.87
CA LYS A 147 10.59 -4.20 0.43
C LYS A 147 9.71 -5.44 0.55
N ASN A 148 10.30 -6.64 0.42
CA ASN A 148 9.56 -7.90 0.30
C ASN A 148 9.68 -8.78 1.56
N SER A 149 10.36 -8.30 2.61
CA SER A 149 10.47 -8.95 3.92
C SER A 149 9.30 -8.61 4.83
#